data_AF-A0A962GCG7-F1
#
_entry.id   AF-A0A962GCG7-F1
#
_cell.length_a   1.000
_cell.length_b   1.000
_cell.length_c   1.000
_cell.angle_alpha   90.00
_cell.angle_beta   90.00
_cell.angle_gamma   90.00
#
_symmetry.space_group_name_H-M   'P 1'
#
loop_
_entity.id
_entity.type
_entity.pdbx_description
1 polymer ?
#
loop_
_entity_poly.entity_id
_entity_poly.type
_entity_poly.pdbx_seq_one_letter_code
_entity_poly.pdbx_strand_id
1 'polypeptide(L)'
;MVNLGVSVMKRNSLTTAVVAGIAGTVGIANLASAVNLNPDGLGQVLIYPYYTVNANGSGENLQTLFSVVNTTDQGKAVKVRFVEGYNSREVRDFHVYLSPYDVWTADLFKLPDQAQANLVTDDNSCTVPRIKGATGNGLGQLPDGRSYLPFTNARYSGVYEDGGPTGLSRTREGHFEIIEMGTVVNRTNDSLDAITHVAGVPQDCSQVVAAWVGVPAGYWITDPNIDIDPP
;
A
#
# COMPACT_ATOMS: atom_id res chain seq x y z
N MET A 1 -43.86 -40.11 34.14
CA MET A 1 -44.66 -39.68 32.97
C MET A 1 -45.40 -38.43 33.43
N VAL A 2 -45.04 -37.20 33.05
CA VAL A 2 -45.05 -36.66 31.69
C VAL A 2 -44.07 -35.48 31.57
N ASN A 3 -43.23 -35.60 30.55
CA ASN A 3 -42.62 -34.60 29.66
C ASN A 3 -42.80 -33.09 29.99
N LEU A 4 -41.70 -32.41 30.31
CA LEU A 4 -41.55 -30.96 30.13
C LEU A 4 -40.91 -30.74 28.76
N GLY A 5 -41.69 -30.18 27.83
CA GLY A 5 -41.29 -29.94 26.44
C GLY A 5 -40.04 -29.07 26.34
N VAL A 6 -39.06 -29.59 25.61
CA VAL A 6 -37.81 -28.91 25.24
C VAL A 6 -38.13 -27.78 24.26
N SER A 7 -37.83 -26.53 24.65
CA SER A 7 -37.72 -25.42 23.70
C SER A 7 -36.40 -25.57 22.95
N VAL A 8 -36.47 -26.06 21.71
CA VAL A 8 -35.32 -26.16 20.79
C VAL A 8 -34.92 -24.76 20.36
N MET A 9 -33.82 -24.25 20.90
CA MET A 9 -33.19 -23.02 20.41
C MET A 9 -32.40 -23.34 19.13
N LYS A 10 -32.77 -22.69 18.03
CA LYS A 10 -32.16 -22.81 16.70
C LYS A 10 -30.70 -22.34 16.77
N ARG A 11 -29.74 -23.24 16.57
CA ARG A 11 -28.29 -22.92 16.54
C ARG A 11 -27.95 -22.21 15.21
N ASN A 12 -27.92 -20.88 15.22
CA ASN A 12 -27.17 -20.13 14.22
C ASN A 12 -25.71 -20.04 14.68
N SER A 13 -24.85 -20.91 14.16
CA SER A 13 -23.41 -20.88 14.36
C SER A 13 -22.80 -19.77 13.51
N LEU A 14 -22.61 -18.59 14.09
CA LEU A 14 -21.63 -17.60 13.62
C LEU A 14 -20.39 -17.79 14.49
N THR A 15 -19.39 -18.48 13.94
CA THR A 15 -18.09 -18.67 14.58
C THR A 15 -17.31 -17.36 14.49
N THR A 16 -17.53 -16.47 15.45
CA THR A 16 -16.62 -15.36 15.74
C THR A 16 -15.42 -15.94 16.49
N ALA A 17 -14.29 -16.10 15.80
CA ALA A 17 -13.01 -16.33 16.48
C ALA A 17 -12.40 -14.98 16.85
N VAL A 18 -12.71 -14.51 18.07
CA VAL A 18 -11.92 -13.50 18.76
C VAL A 18 -10.67 -14.22 19.29
N VAL A 19 -9.51 -13.92 18.71
CA VAL A 19 -8.22 -14.22 19.38
C VAL A 19 -7.85 -12.99 20.20
N ALA A 20 -7.93 -13.16 21.52
CA ALA A 20 -7.43 -12.21 22.50
C ALA A 20 -6.00 -12.61 22.91
N GLY A 21 -5.13 -11.61 23.07
CA GLY A 21 -3.77 -11.71 23.64
C GLY A 21 -2.74 -11.17 22.63
N ILE A 22 -2.22 -9.96 22.76
CA ILE A 22 -1.39 -9.46 23.87
C ILE A 22 -1.74 -8.00 24.19
N ALA A 23 -1.87 -7.70 25.49
CA ALA A 23 -1.98 -6.36 26.02
C ALA A 23 -0.63 -5.63 25.95
N GLY A 24 -0.60 -4.49 25.28
CA GLY A 24 0.54 -3.57 25.26
C GLY A 24 0.40 -2.56 24.12
N THR A 25 -0.12 -1.37 24.44
CA THR A 25 -0.44 -0.26 23.51
C THR A 25 -1.55 -0.55 22.49
N VAL A 26 -2.75 -0.07 22.81
CA VAL A 26 -3.88 0.01 21.89
C VAL A 26 -3.55 1.05 20.83
N GLY A 27 -2.92 0.62 19.74
CA GLY A 27 -3.03 1.32 18.47
C GLY A 27 -4.46 1.14 17.99
N ILE A 28 -5.26 2.20 18.04
CA ILE A 28 -6.57 2.21 17.39
C ILE A 28 -6.30 2.04 15.90
N ALA A 29 -6.52 0.84 15.36
CA ALA A 29 -6.56 0.65 13.93
C ALA A 29 -7.79 1.40 13.41
N ASN A 30 -7.58 2.61 12.90
CA ASN A 30 -8.59 3.28 12.08
C ASN A 30 -8.75 2.43 10.82
N LEU A 31 -9.72 1.51 10.82
CA LEU A 31 -10.16 0.85 9.60
C LEU A 31 -10.86 1.92 8.76
N ALA A 32 -10.10 2.57 7.88
CA ALA A 32 -10.62 3.51 6.90
C ALA A 32 -11.51 2.75 5.91
N SER A 33 -12.83 2.76 6.12
CA SER A 33 -13.80 2.17 5.21
C SER A 33 -14.57 3.26 4.47
N ALA A 34 -13.88 3.99 3.59
CA ALA A 34 -14.51 4.61 2.43
C ALA A 34 -14.19 3.72 1.22
N VAL A 35 -14.92 2.61 1.11
CA VAL A 35 -14.95 1.73 -0.06
C VAL A 35 -15.92 2.33 -1.07
N ASN A 36 -15.43 2.79 -2.21
CA ASN A 36 -16.29 2.96 -3.36
C ASN A 36 -16.31 1.65 -4.13
N LEU A 37 -17.39 0.87 -3.95
CA LEU A 37 -17.65 -0.30 -4.77
C LEU A 37 -18.24 0.19 -6.08
N ASN A 38 -17.50 0.01 -7.18
CA ASN A 38 -18.06 0.23 -8.50
C ASN A 38 -19.08 -0.89 -8.79
N PRO A 39 -20.38 -0.58 -8.98
CA PRO A 39 -21.39 -1.60 -9.29
C PRO A 39 -21.18 -2.27 -10.65
N ASP A 40 -20.34 -1.69 -11.52
CA ASP A 40 -20.02 -2.22 -12.85
C ASP A 40 -18.77 -3.12 -12.87
N GLY A 41 -18.14 -3.37 -11.72
CA GLY A 41 -17.02 -4.30 -11.60
C GLY A 41 -15.70 -3.82 -12.23
N LEU A 42 -15.54 -2.52 -12.53
CA LEU A 42 -14.34 -1.99 -13.19
C LEU A 42 -13.19 -1.63 -12.21
N GLY A 43 -13.13 -2.31 -11.06
CA GLY A 43 -12.11 -2.11 -10.03
C GLY A 43 -12.62 -1.50 -8.72
N GLN A 44 -11.81 -1.64 -7.67
CA GLN A 44 -12.07 -1.14 -6.32
C GLN A 44 -11.03 -0.09 -5.94
N VAL A 45 -11.48 0.96 -5.25
CA VAL A 45 -10.59 1.96 -4.62
C VAL A 45 -10.90 2.04 -3.14
N LEU A 46 -9.87 1.90 -2.32
CA LEU A 46 -9.93 2.19 -0.88
C LEU A 46 -9.32 3.56 -0.63
N ILE A 47 -10.09 4.45 -0.02
CA ILE A 47 -9.59 5.76 0.40
C ILE A 47 -9.28 5.70 1.89
N TYR A 48 -8.01 5.89 2.21
CA TYR A 48 -7.55 6.16 3.57
C TYR A 48 -7.61 7.66 3.81
N PRO A 49 -8.56 8.14 4.63
CA PRO A 49 -8.97 9.54 4.63
C PRO A 49 -7.93 10.48 5.21
N TYR A 50 -6.94 9.97 5.95
CA TYR A 50 -5.94 10.80 6.57
C TYR A 50 -4.62 10.06 6.82
N TYR A 51 -3.52 10.68 6.43
CA TYR A 51 -2.18 10.39 6.94
C TYR A 51 -1.54 11.68 7.45
N THR A 52 -0.63 11.56 8.40
CA THR A 52 0.21 12.66 8.84
C THR A 52 1.55 12.20 9.38
N VAL A 53 2.57 13.01 9.12
CA VAL A 53 3.89 12.94 9.76
C VAL A 53 4.26 14.28 10.41
N ASN A 54 3.27 15.15 10.61
CA ASN A 54 3.46 16.41 11.30
C ASN A 54 3.70 16.17 12.80
N ALA A 55 4.44 17.08 13.41
CA ALA A 55 4.67 17.09 14.85
C ALA A 55 3.47 17.72 15.58
N ASN A 56 3.02 17.08 16.66
CA ASN A 56 2.06 17.64 17.61
C ASN A 56 2.74 18.35 18.80
N GLY A 57 4.08 18.35 18.85
CA GLY A 57 4.88 18.97 19.91
C GLY A 57 6.38 19.01 19.59
N SER A 58 7.16 19.68 20.43
CA SER A 58 8.62 19.68 20.31
C SER A 58 9.17 18.28 20.59
N GLY A 59 9.86 17.68 19.63
CA GLY A 59 10.44 16.33 19.75
C GLY A 59 9.50 15.18 19.41
N GLU A 60 8.22 15.46 19.08
CA GLU A 60 7.27 14.46 18.62
C GLU A 60 7.20 14.46 17.09
N ASN A 61 7.41 13.32 16.45
CA ASN A 61 7.10 13.15 15.02
C ASN A 61 6.02 12.07 14.94
N LEU A 62 4.84 12.42 14.42
CA LEU A 62 3.84 11.41 14.14
C LEU A 62 4.33 10.51 13.01
N GLN A 63 3.95 9.25 13.10
CA GLN A 63 4.15 8.25 12.06
C GLN A 63 2.79 7.69 11.69
N THR A 64 2.58 7.43 10.40
CA THR A 64 1.38 6.75 9.91
C THR A 64 1.76 5.37 9.42
N LEU A 65 1.34 4.34 10.16
CA LEU A 65 1.51 2.95 9.78
C LEU A 65 0.25 2.46 9.10
N PHE A 66 0.39 1.71 8.00
CA PHE A 66 -0.74 1.16 7.29
C PHE A 66 -0.39 -0.18 6.64
N SER A 67 -1.43 -0.93 6.29
CA SER A 67 -1.32 -2.24 5.64
C SER A 67 -2.32 -2.36 4.50
N VAL A 68 -1.91 -3.02 3.42
CA VAL A 68 -2.77 -3.44 2.32
C VAL A 68 -2.88 -4.95 2.38
N VAL A 69 -4.10 -5.46 2.51
CA VAL A 69 -4.37 -6.89 2.68
C VAL A 69 -5.03 -7.42 1.42
N ASN A 70 -4.40 -8.40 0.78
CA ASN A 70 -5.07 -9.24 -0.21
C ASN A 70 -5.80 -10.37 0.53
N THR A 71 -7.14 -10.36 0.48
CA THR A 71 -7.97 -11.38 1.15
C THR A 71 -8.41 -12.52 0.23
N THR A 72 -7.96 -12.52 -1.03
CA THR A 72 -8.37 -13.51 -2.04
C THR A 72 -7.27 -14.52 -2.35
N ASP A 73 -7.64 -15.57 -3.07
CA ASP A 73 -6.72 -16.59 -3.59
C ASP A 73 -6.01 -16.18 -4.90
N GLN A 74 -6.18 -14.93 -5.34
CA GLN A 74 -5.63 -14.40 -6.58
C GLN A 74 -4.47 -13.45 -6.30
N GLY A 75 -3.47 -13.37 -7.18
CA GLY A 75 -2.47 -12.32 -7.12
C GLY A 75 -3.08 -10.95 -7.44
N LYS A 76 -2.64 -9.88 -6.78
CA LYS A 76 -3.19 -8.53 -6.96
C LYS A 76 -2.11 -7.53 -7.33
N ALA A 77 -2.37 -6.76 -8.39
CA ALA A 77 -1.58 -5.59 -8.76
C ALA A 77 -2.29 -4.34 -8.24
N VAL A 78 -1.61 -3.54 -7.43
CA VAL A 78 -2.19 -2.43 -6.70
C VAL A 78 -1.35 -1.17 -6.91
N LYS A 79 -2.01 -0.04 -7.16
CA LYS A 79 -1.39 1.28 -7.12
C LYS A 79 -1.69 1.97 -5.79
N VAL A 80 -0.64 2.42 -5.12
CA VAL A 80 -0.73 3.25 -3.92
C VAL A 80 -0.45 4.69 -4.34
N ARG A 81 -1.35 5.61 -4.00
CA ARG A 81 -1.26 7.01 -4.40
C ARG A 81 -1.51 7.95 -3.22
N PHE A 82 -0.54 8.80 -2.92
CA PHE A 82 -0.59 9.80 -1.86
C PHE A 82 -0.90 11.19 -2.43
N VAL A 83 -1.87 11.84 -1.81
CA VAL A 83 -2.36 13.16 -2.22
C VAL A 83 -2.28 14.10 -1.02
N GLU A 84 -1.68 15.28 -1.21
CA GLU A 84 -1.53 16.28 -0.14
C GLU A 84 -2.81 17.09 0.12
N GLY A 85 -2.95 17.58 1.35
CA GLY A 85 -4.17 18.23 1.83
C GLY A 85 -4.43 19.67 1.37
N TYR A 86 -3.45 20.37 0.76
CA TYR A 86 -3.62 21.80 0.44
C TYR A 86 -4.45 22.02 -0.82
N ASN A 87 -4.07 21.40 -1.95
CA ASN A 87 -4.77 21.52 -3.24
C ASN A 87 -4.91 20.17 -3.96
N SER A 88 -4.92 19.06 -3.20
CA SER A 88 -5.10 17.71 -3.73
C SER A 88 -4.08 17.32 -4.81
N ARG A 89 -2.81 17.68 -4.59
CA ARG A 89 -1.72 17.34 -5.51
C ARG A 89 -1.13 15.98 -5.16
N GLU A 90 -0.80 15.19 -6.17
CA GLU A 90 -0.10 13.93 -5.95
C GLU A 90 1.33 14.20 -5.49
N VAL A 91 1.74 13.55 -4.40
CA VAL A 91 3.06 13.75 -3.79
C VAL A 91 3.94 12.51 -3.85
N ARG A 92 3.32 11.35 -4.00
CA ARG A 92 3.98 10.07 -4.28
C ARG A 92 2.97 9.04 -4.80
N ASP A 93 3.41 8.21 -5.74
CA ASP A 93 2.72 6.99 -6.13
C ASP A 93 3.73 5.88 -6.44
N PHE A 94 3.30 4.63 -6.33
CA PHE A 94 4.07 3.42 -6.66
C PHE A 94 3.13 2.22 -6.76
N HIS A 95 3.64 1.10 -7.28
CA HIS A 95 2.88 -0.15 -7.35
C HIS A 95 3.33 -1.14 -6.28
N VAL A 96 2.38 -1.92 -5.79
CA VAL A 96 2.56 -3.06 -4.88
C VAL A 96 1.94 -4.27 -5.56
N TYR A 97 2.63 -5.39 -5.51
CA TYR A 97 2.16 -6.67 -6.03
C TYR A 97 2.08 -7.67 -4.89
N LEU A 98 0.87 -8.15 -4.66
CA LEU A 98 0.51 -9.02 -3.54
C LEU A 98 0.26 -10.43 -4.07
N SER A 99 0.91 -11.43 -3.48
CA SER A 99 0.54 -12.83 -3.74
C SER A 99 -0.85 -13.14 -3.16
N PRO A 100 -1.45 -14.30 -3.49
CA PRO A 100 -2.64 -14.77 -2.79
C PRO A 100 -2.50 -14.69 -1.27
N TYR A 101 -3.51 -14.14 -0.59
CA TYR A 101 -3.57 -13.98 0.87
C TYR A 101 -2.43 -13.17 1.53
N ASP A 102 -1.76 -12.31 0.76
CA ASP A 102 -0.62 -11.53 1.22
C ASP A 102 -1.03 -10.24 1.97
N VAL A 103 -0.12 -9.73 2.80
CA VAL A 103 -0.26 -8.45 3.50
C VAL A 103 1.01 -7.66 3.29
N TRP A 104 0.89 -6.48 2.68
CA TRP A 104 1.99 -5.54 2.58
C TRP A 104 1.85 -4.42 3.63
N THR A 105 2.93 -4.14 4.34
CA THR A 105 2.97 -3.12 5.41
C THR A 105 3.95 -1.98 5.09
N ALA A 106 3.62 -0.77 5.53
CA ALA A 106 4.50 0.39 5.38
C ALA A 106 4.33 1.42 6.50
N ASP A 107 5.36 2.24 6.67
CA ASP A 107 5.41 3.36 7.62
C ASP A 107 5.73 4.67 6.89
N LEU A 108 4.92 5.69 7.15
CA LEU A 108 5.21 7.06 6.79
C LEU A 108 5.86 7.78 7.97
N PHE A 109 6.98 8.43 7.68
CA PHE A 109 7.76 9.13 8.69
C PHE A 109 8.36 10.41 8.12
N LYS A 110 8.92 11.23 9.01
CA LYS A 110 9.70 12.42 8.65
C LYS A 110 11.07 12.31 9.31
N LEU A 111 12.12 12.59 8.54
CA LEU A 111 13.47 12.72 9.10
C LEU A 111 13.69 14.12 9.70
N PRO A 112 14.44 14.26 10.81
CA PRO A 112 14.62 15.55 11.48
C PRO A 112 15.22 16.65 10.59
N ASP A 113 16.11 16.27 9.68
CA ASP A 113 16.84 17.13 8.75
C ASP A 113 16.14 17.30 7.39
N GLN A 114 14.95 16.71 7.22
CA GLN A 114 14.22 16.74 5.95
C GLN A 114 12.87 17.42 6.06
N ALA A 115 12.45 18.01 4.95
CA ALA A 115 11.21 18.76 4.87
C ALA A 115 10.01 17.90 4.44
N GLN A 116 10.22 16.82 3.71
CA GLN A 116 9.19 15.95 3.15
C GLN A 116 8.77 14.83 4.11
N ALA A 117 7.62 14.21 3.82
CA ALA A 117 7.33 12.86 4.26
C ALA A 117 8.17 11.83 3.48
N ASN A 118 8.40 10.69 4.09
CA ASN A 118 9.11 9.55 3.54
C ASN A 118 8.31 8.28 3.83
N LEU A 119 8.42 7.27 2.96
CA LEU A 119 7.84 5.95 3.18
C LEU A 119 8.93 4.90 3.29
N VAL A 120 8.84 4.04 4.30
CA VAL A 120 9.69 2.85 4.45
C VAL A 120 8.81 1.60 4.53
N THR A 121 9.32 0.49 4.03
CA THR A 121 8.70 -0.83 4.20
C THR A 121 9.79 -1.86 4.43
N ASP A 122 9.60 -2.70 5.44
CA ASP A 122 10.40 -3.91 5.68
C ASP A 122 9.69 -5.17 5.17
N ASP A 123 8.61 -4.99 4.43
CA ASP A 123 7.81 -6.05 3.86
C ASP A 123 8.47 -6.67 2.61
N ASN A 124 8.22 -7.95 2.38
CA ASN A 124 8.83 -8.68 1.27
C ASN A 124 8.05 -8.56 -0.04
N SER A 125 6.77 -8.19 -0.03
CA SER A 125 5.96 -8.06 -1.25
C SER A 125 6.63 -7.13 -2.26
N CYS A 126 6.47 -7.43 -3.54
CA CYS A 126 7.16 -6.69 -4.59
C CYS A 126 6.59 -5.28 -4.71
N THR A 127 7.47 -4.29 -4.74
CA THR A 127 7.12 -2.89 -4.99
C THR A 127 7.83 -2.39 -6.24
N VAL A 128 7.21 -1.44 -6.95
CA VAL A 128 7.81 -0.76 -8.10
C VAL A 128 7.72 0.76 -7.90
N PRO A 129 8.86 1.46 -7.73
CA PRO A 129 10.23 0.92 -7.64
C PRO A 129 10.40 -0.01 -6.43
N ARG A 130 11.41 -0.89 -6.45
CA ARG A 130 11.70 -1.76 -5.30
C ARG A 130 12.12 -0.90 -4.13
N ILE A 131 11.28 -0.78 -3.11
CA ILE A 131 11.57 0.07 -1.95
C ILE A 131 12.52 -0.67 -0.99
N LYS A 132 12.13 -1.86 -0.52
CA LYS A 132 12.96 -2.64 0.41
C LYS A 132 14.25 -3.11 -0.25
N GLY A 133 15.38 -2.76 0.36
CA GLY A 133 16.70 -3.32 0.05
C GLY A 133 17.35 -2.81 -1.24
N ALA A 134 16.74 -1.83 -1.94
CA ALA A 134 17.32 -1.24 -3.13
C ALA A 134 18.13 0.03 -2.82
N THR A 135 19.23 0.26 -3.53
CA THR A 135 20.02 1.49 -3.45
C THR A 135 19.93 2.26 -4.77
N GLY A 136 19.71 3.58 -4.72
CA GLY A 136 19.60 4.43 -5.91
C GLY A 136 18.16 4.67 -6.38
N ASN A 137 17.97 5.05 -7.65
CA ASN A 137 16.65 5.31 -8.27
C ASN A 137 15.75 6.30 -7.50
N GLY A 138 16.35 7.31 -6.86
CA GLY A 138 15.61 8.31 -6.08
C GLY A 138 15.18 7.85 -4.70
N LEU A 139 15.62 6.68 -4.23
CA LEU A 139 15.46 6.23 -2.85
C LEU A 139 16.52 6.85 -1.95
N GLY A 140 16.12 7.19 -0.73
CA GLY A 140 17.03 7.53 0.35
C GLY A 140 17.40 6.29 1.16
N GLN A 141 18.45 6.41 1.99
CA GLN A 141 18.93 5.33 2.85
C GLN A 141 18.99 5.80 4.31
N LEU A 142 18.44 5.00 5.22
CA LEU A 142 18.53 5.20 6.66
C LEU A 142 19.89 4.73 7.19
N PRO A 143 20.34 5.21 8.37
CA PRO A 143 21.59 4.78 8.98
C PRO A 143 21.66 3.27 9.29
N ASP A 144 20.51 2.62 9.46
CA ASP A 144 20.39 1.17 9.69
C ASP A 144 20.46 0.34 8.39
N GLY A 145 20.61 0.99 7.24
CA GLY A 145 20.72 0.36 5.93
C GLY A 145 19.40 0.16 5.20
N ARG A 146 18.25 0.44 5.83
CA ARG A 146 16.95 0.37 5.14
C ARG A 146 16.81 1.50 4.12
N SER A 147 16.12 1.22 3.05
CA SER A 147 15.83 2.19 1.99
C SER A 147 14.43 2.77 2.16
N TYR A 148 14.27 4.05 1.86
CA TYR A 148 12.98 4.74 1.92
C TYR A 148 12.70 5.52 0.65
N LEU A 149 11.42 5.70 0.37
CA LEU A 149 10.90 6.44 -0.77
C LEU A 149 10.51 7.86 -0.33
N PRO A 150 11.27 8.90 -0.70
CA PRO A 150 10.95 10.27 -0.34
C PRO A 150 9.76 10.80 -1.12
N PHE A 151 8.94 11.66 -0.52
CA PHE A 151 7.84 12.34 -1.22
C PHE A 151 8.38 13.59 -1.93
N THR A 152 7.70 14.03 -2.98
CA THR A 152 8.15 15.17 -3.82
C THR A 152 7.07 16.22 -4.00
N ASN A 153 7.51 17.44 -4.28
CA ASN A 153 6.68 18.57 -4.68
C ASN A 153 6.53 18.73 -6.20
N ALA A 154 6.88 17.70 -6.97
CA ALA A 154 6.96 17.76 -8.43
C ALA A 154 5.61 18.12 -9.11
N ARG A 155 4.47 17.91 -8.44
CA ARG A 155 3.14 18.21 -8.97
C ARG A 155 2.55 19.56 -8.53
N TYR A 156 3.32 20.36 -7.79
CA TYR A 156 2.86 21.67 -7.28
C TYR A 156 3.98 22.72 -7.17
N SER A 157 5.12 22.48 -7.83
CA SER A 157 6.26 23.40 -7.89
C SER A 157 6.81 23.51 -9.32
N GLY A 158 7.63 24.54 -9.58
CA GLY A 158 8.17 24.80 -10.91
C GLY A 158 7.07 25.04 -11.94
N VAL A 159 7.10 24.31 -13.06
CA VAL A 159 6.08 24.44 -14.13
C VAL A 159 4.69 24.01 -13.68
N TYR A 160 4.56 23.31 -12.54
CA TYR A 160 3.30 22.85 -11.97
C TYR A 160 2.85 23.67 -10.76
N GLU A 161 3.42 24.86 -10.53
CA GLU A 161 2.96 25.75 -9.46
C GLU A 161 1.46 25.99 -9.51
N ASP A 162 0.82 25.81 -8.35
CA ASP A 162 -0.64 25.84 -8.22
C ASP A 162 -1.16 27.03 -7.41
N GLY A 163 -0.31 28.06 -7.23
CA GLY A 163 -0.61 29.24 -6.43
C GLY A 163 -0.53 29.03 -4.90
N GLY A 164 -0.28 27.80 -4.44
CA GLY A 164 -0.01 27.50 -3.04
C GLY A 164 1.48 27.53 -2.68
N PRO A 165 1.84 27.27 -1.40
CA PRO A 165 3.22 27.06 -1.01
C PRO A 165 3.85 25.92 -1.81
N THR A 166 5.10 26.08 -2.26
CA THR A 166 5.80 25.07 -3.07
C THR A 166 6.70 24.15 -2.25
N GLY A 167 6.74 24.37 -0.93
CA GLY A 167 7.58 23.61 0.01
C GLY A 167 7.17 22.15 0.16
N LEU A 168 8.15 21.31 0.47
CA LEU A 168 7.95 19.88 0.74
C LEU A 168 7.13 19.60 2.02
N SER A 169 6.90 20.60 2.87
CA SER A 169 6.05 20.45 4.05
C SER A 169 4.61 20.08 3.71
N ARG A 170 4.11 20.41 2.51
CA ARG A 170 2.77 19.99 2.05
C ARG A 170 2.64 18.46 1.95
N THR A 171 3.74 17.75 1.71
CA THR A 171 3.74 16.29 1.61
C THR A 171 3.48 15.58 2.95
N ARG A 172 3.43 16.31 4.07
CA ARG A 172 3.39 15.72 5.42
C ARG A 172 2.00 15.34 5.90
N GLU A 173 0.95 15.72 5.19
CA GLU A 173 -0.41 15.34 5.53
C GLU A 173 -1.31 15.34 4.29
N GLY A 174 -2.35 14.52 4.35
CA GLY A 174 -3.31 14.38 3.28
C GLY A 174 -4.05 13.06 3.38
N HIS A 175 -4.44 12.49 2.24
CA HIS A 175 -5.08 11.17 2.15
C HIS A 175 -4.33 10.28 1.16
N PHE A 176 -4.61 8.99 1.18
CA PHE A 176 -4.06 8.08 0.19
C PHE A 176 -5.08 7.08 -0.32
N GLU A 177 -4.86 6.66 -1.55
CA GLU A 177 -5.73 5.81 -2.32
C GLU A 177 -5.01 4.48 -2.58
N ILE A 178 -5.72 3.38 -2.38
CA ILE A 178 -5.31 2.04 -2.80
C ILE A 178 -6.21 1.65 -3.96
N ILE A 179 -5.63 1.56 -5.15
CA ILE A 179 -6.34 1.37 -6.41
C ILE A 179 -5.98 0.00 -6.95
N GLU A 180 -6.95 -0.90 -7.06
CA GLU A 180 -6.73 -2.19 -7.71
C GLU A 180 -6.53 -1.99 -9.22
N MET A 181 -5.38 -2.42 -9.74
CA MET A 181 -5.07 -2.37 -11.16
C MET A 181 -5.55 -3.64 -11.89
N GLY A 182 -5.57 -4.77 -11.19
CA GLY A 182 -6.08 -6.04 -11.72
C GLY A 182 -5.55 -7.26 -10.98
N THR A 183 -5.93 -8.42 -11.50
CA THR A 183 -5.53 -9.74 -11.02
C THR A 183 -4.30 -10.24 -11.77
N VAL A 184 -3.24 -10.63 -11.04
CA VAL A 184 -1.98 -11.10 -11.63
C VAL A 184 -2.09 -12.61 -11.93
N VAL A 185 -1.71 -13.01 -13.15
CA VAL A 185 -1.80 -14.41 -13.63
C VAL A 185 -0.50 -14.86 -14.31
N ASN A 186 -0.34 -16.17 -14.54
CA ASN A 186 0.76 -16.75 -15.32
C ASN A 186 0.30 -17.05 -16.75
N ARG A 187 0.22 -16.03 -17.61
CA ARG A 187 -0.19 -16.20 -19.01
C ARG A 187 1.00 -16.23 -19.97
N THR A 188 1.96 -15.33 -19.77
CA THR A 188 3.05 -15.06 -20.71
C THR A 188 4.42 -15.05 -20.04
N ASN A 189 4.58 -14.37 -18.89
CA ASN A 189 5.88 -14.18 -18.23
C ASN A 189 5.92 -14.77 -16.81
N ASP A 190 4.94 -15.58 -16.43
CA ASP A 190 4.86 -16.17 -15.09
C ASP A 190 4.88 -15.11 -13.96
N SER A 191 4.20 -13.97 -14.19
CA SER A 191 4.22 -12.85 -13.24
C SER A 191 3.56 -13.16 -11.88
N LEU A 192 2.62 -14.11 -11.83
CA LEU A 192 2.05 -14.57 -10.56
C LEU A 192 3.07 -15.38 -9.77
N ASP A 193 3.87 -16.23 -10.42
CA ASP A 193 4.95 -16.97 -9.75
C ASP A 193 6.01 -16.00 -9.21
N ALA A 194 6.38 -14.98 -9.99
CA ALA A 194 7.35 -13.96 -9.58
C ALA A 194 6.97 -13.25 -8.27
N ILE A 195 5.68 -12.98 -8.05
CA ILE A 195 5.18 -12.30 -6.84
C ILE A 195 4.82 -13.29 -5.72
N THR A 196 4.69 -14.57 -6.01
CA THR A 196 4.25 -15.59 -5.04
C THR A 196 5.34 -15.88 -4.02
N HIS A 197 4.96 -15.86 -2.74
CA HIS A 197 5.89 -16.11 -1.65
C HIS A 197 6.29 -17.59 -1.58
N VAL A 198 7.60 -17.85 -1.65
CA VAL A 198 8.21 -19.15 -1.34
C VAL A 198 9.15 -18.96 -0.17
N ALA A 199 8.92 -19.69 0.93
CA ALA A 199 9.66 -19.52 2.18
C ALA A 199 9.66 -18.07 2.73
N GLY A 200 8.55 -17.34 2.55
CA GLY A 200 8.35 -16.00 3.11
C GLY A 200 8.96 -14.85 2.29
N VAL A 201 9.42 -15.10 1.06
CA VAL A 201 9.85 -14.07 0.10
C VAL A 201 9.27 -14.34 -1.29
N PRO A 202 8.89 -13.31 -2.08
CA PRO A 202 8.52 -13.51 -3.48
C PRO A 202 9.67 -14.11 -4.28
N GLN A 203 9.35 -14.95 -5.27
CA GLN A 203 10.37 -15.64 -6.06
C GLN A 203 11.24 -14.70 -6.88
N ASP A 204 10.67 -13.66 -7.51
CA ASP A 204 11.41 -12.75 -8.38
C ASP A 204 10.79 -11.34 -8.51
N CYS A 205 10.96 -10.51 -7.49
CA CYS A 205 10.59 -9.10 -7.63
C CYS A 205 11.43 -8.32 -8.66
N SER A 206 12.58 -8.85 -9.11
CA SER A 206 13.41 -8.16 -10.09
C SER A 206 12.74 -8.19 -11.47
N GLN A 207 12.06 -9.28 -11.81
CA GLN A 207 11.19 -9.39 -12.98
C GLN A 207 10.09 -8.32 -12.95
N VAL A 208 9.40 -8.19 -11.81
CA VAL A 208 8.30 -7.22 -11.63
C VAL A 208 8.79 -5.79 -11.80
N VAL A 209 9.98 -5.46 -11.30
CA VAL A 209 10.61 -4.15 -11.52
C VAL A 209 11.01 -3.95 -12.98
N ALA A 210 11.63 -4.95 -13.60
CA ALA A 210 12.06 -4.90 -15.01
C ALA A 210 10.88 -4.69 -15.97
N ALA A 211 9.69 -5.18 -15.62
CA ALA A 211 8.47 -4.99 -16.38
C ALA A 211 8.05 -3.51 -16.55
N TRP A 212 8.50 -2.62 -15.65
CA TRP A 212 8.25 -1.18 -15.67
C TRP A 212 9.45 -0.33 -16.13
N VAL A 213 10.57 -0.96 -16.51
CA VAL A 213 11.75 -0.23 -17.01
C VAL A 213 11.45 0.34 -18.41
N GLY A 214 11.84 1.59 -18.66
CA GLY A 214 11.57 2.26 -19.94
C GLY A 214 12.51 1.85 -21.08
N VAL A 215 13.73 1.35 -20.78
CA VAL A 215 14.75 1.03 -21.80
C VAL A 215 15.60 -0.20 -21.39
N PRO A 216 15.54 -1.32 -22.16
CA PRO A 216 14.46 -1.62 -23.09
C PRO A 216 13.11 -1.58 -22.36
N ALA A 217 12.04 -1.22 -23.07
CA ALA A 217 10.71 -1.15 -22.47
C ALA A 217 10.30 -2.52 -21.93
N GLY A 218 9.98 -2.59 -20.64
CA GLY A 218 9.44 -3.77 -20.00
C GLY A 218 8.05 -4.13 -20.54
N TYR A 219 7.59 -5.35 -20.25
CA TYR A 219 6.36 -5.84 -20.83
C TYR A 219 5.12 -5.04 -20.40
N TRP A 220 5.05 -4.52 -19.17
CA TRP A 220 3.93 -3.65 -18.73
C TRP A 220 4.00 -2.21 -19.25
N ILE A 221 5.17 -1.74 -19.66
CA ILE A 221 5.28 -0.48 -20.42
C ILE A 221 4.77 -0.66 -21.84
N THR A 222 5.00 -1.83 -22.44
CA THR A 222 4.61 -2.14 -23.81
C THR A 222 3.13 -2.48 -23.91
N ASP A 223 2.63 -3.32 -23.00
CA ASP A 223 1.22 -3.68 -22.86
C ASP A 223 0.89 -3.91 -21.38
N PRO A 224 0.09 -3.02 -20.74
CA PRO A 224 -0.23 -3.12 -19.32
C PRO A 224 -1.08 -4.35 -18.98
N ASN A 225 -1.62 -5.08 -19.96
CA ASN A 225 -2.49 -6.24 -19.74
C ASN A 225 -1.74 -7.59 -19.82
N ILE A 226 -0.45 -7.58 -20.14
CA ILE A 226 0.35 -8.82 -20.08
C ILE A 226 0.32 -9.33 -18.64
N ASP A 227 -0.12 -10.58 -18.43
CA ASP A 227 -0.27 -11.19 -17.11
C ASP A 227 -1.17 -10.44 -16.10
N ILE A 228 -2.01 -9.51 -16.58
CA ILE A 228 -2.99 -8.79 -15.76
C ILE A 228 -4.38 -8.99 -16.34
N ASP A 229 -5.24 -9.64 -15.56
CA ASP A 229 -6.68 -9.72 -15.82
C ASP A 229 -7.41 -8.56 -15.13
N PRO A 230 -8.60 -8.19 -15.61
CA PRO A 230 -9.45 -7.24 -14.91
C PRO A 230 -9.68 -7.65 -13.44
N PRO A 231 -9.84 -6.67 -12.54
CA PRO A 231 -10.07 -6.89 -11.11
C PRO A 231 -11.32 -7.72 -10.80
#